data_AF-A0A7X7XV93-F1
#
_entry.id   AF-A0A7X7XV93-F1
#
_cell.length_a   1.000
_cell.length_b   1.000
_cell.length_c   1.000
_cell.angle_alpha   90.00
_cell.angle_beta   90.00
_cell.angle_gamma   90.00
#
_symmetry.space_group_name_H-M   'P 1'
#
loop_
_entity.id
_entity.type
_entity.pdbx_description
1 polymer ?
#
loop_
_entity_poly.entity_id
_entity_poly.type
_entity_poly.pdbx_seq_one_letter_code
_entity_poly.pdbx_strand_id
1 'polypeptide(L)' 'MENIDEKIKYEVVAELGLFEKVKKEGWKSLTAKETGRIGGLITKRKKLMQAQKKQKAQ' A
#
# COMPACT_ATOMS: atom_id res chain seq x y z
N MET A 1 16.16 -8.84 -0.37
CA MET A 1 15.43 -7.59 -0.67
C MET A 1 14.10 -7.68 0.03
N GLU A 2 13.95 -7.00 1.17
CA GLU A 2 12.67 -6.97 1.87
C GLU A 2 11.67 -6.15 1.06
N ASN A 3 10.53 -6.77 0.77
CA ASN A 3 9.42 -6.23 -0.01
C ASN A 3 8.65 -5.18 0.80
N ILE A 4 9.27 -4.03 1.07
CA ILE A 4 8.65 -2.89 1.78
C ILE A 4 7.36 -2.46 1.08
N ASP A 5 7.33 -2.53 -0.25
CA ASP A 5 6.14 -2.29 -1.06
C ASP A 5 4.99 -3.27 -0.74
N GLU A 6 5.29 -4.55 -0.52
CA GLU A 6 4.26 -5.53 -0.12
C GLU A 6 3.81 -5.29 1.32
N LYS A 7 4.74 -5.00 2.23
CA LYS A 7 4.39 -4.67 3.63
C LYS A 7 3.41 -3.51 3.67
N ILE A 8 3.72 -2.41 2.98
CA ILE A 8 2.84 -1.23 2.93
C ILE A 8 1.49 -1.57 2.29
N LYS A 9 1.47 -2.37 1.22
CA LYS A 9 0.20 -2.84 0.62
C LYS A 9 -0.65 -3.58 1.64
N TYR A 10 -0.08 -4.58 2.31
CA TYR A 10 -0.82 -5.38 3.29
C TYR A 10 -1.26 -4.55 4.50
N GLU A 11 -0.43 -3.61 4.95
CA GLU A 11 -0.74 -2.70 6.06
C GLU A 11 -1.93 -1.80 5.70
N VAL A 12 -1.92 -1.19 4.52
CA VAL A 12 -3.02 -0.32 4.04
C VAL A 12 -4.30 -1.13 3.82
N VAL A 13 -4.19 -2.32 3.24
CA VAL A 13 -5.34 -3.21 3.02
C VAL A 13 -5.92 -3.70 4.35
N ALA A 14 -5.07 -4.00 5.34
CA ALA A 14 -5.49 -4.38 6.69
C ALA A 14 -6.13 -3.23 7.45
N GLU A 15 -5.57 -2.02 7.36
CA GLU A 15 -6.10 -0.79 7.97
C GLU A 15 -7.49 -0.44 7.41
N LEU A 16 -7.73 -0.75 6.12
CA LEU A 16 -9.03 -0.56 5.47
C LEU A 16 -10.03 -1.70 5.73
N GLY A 17 -9.65 -2.76 6.46
CA GLY A 17 -10.50 -3.93 6.70
C GLY A 17 -10.68 -4.84 5.47
N LEU A 18 -9.87 -4.64 4.42
CA LEU A 18 -9.96 -5.37 3.16
C LEU A 18 -8.99 -6.54 3.06
N PHE A 19 -8.20 -6.77 4.11
CA PHE A 19 -7.17 -7.81 4.12
C PHE A 19 -7.75 -9.21 3.97
N GLU A 20 -8.80 -9.52 4.71
CA GLU A 20 -9.49 -10.80 4.55
C GLU A 20 -10.10 -10.95 3.16
N LYS A 21 -10.65 -9.87 2.60
CA LYS A 21 -11.27 -9.87 1.27
C LYS A 21 -10.24 -10.11 0.17
N VAL A 22 -9.11 -9.39 0.21
CA VAL A 22 -8.01 -9.58 -0.74
C VAL A 22 -7.37 -10.94 -0.57
N LYS A 23 -7.27 -11.46 0.66
CA LYS A 23 -6.69 -12.78 0.92
C LYS A 23 -7.61 -13.93 0.47
N LYS A 24 -8.94 -13.78 0.60
CA LYS A 24 -9.93 -14.79 0.16
C LYS A 24 -10.30 -14.68 -1.30
N GLU A 25 -10.65 -13.49 -1.78
CA GLU A 25 -11.19 -13.26 -3.13
C GLU A 25 -10.15 -12.67 -4.10
N GLY A 26 -8.99 -12.23 -3.59
CA GLY A 26 -7.96 -11.60 -4.40
C GLY A 26 -8.23 -10.11 -4.65
N TRP A 27 -7.22 -9.42 -5.18
CA TRP A 27 -7.28 -8.00 -5.56
C TRP A 27 -8.36 -7.69 -6.61
N LYS A 28 -8.85 -8.72 -7.31
CA LYS A 28 -9.89 -8.62 -8.34
C LYS A 28 -11.27 -8.33 -7.77
N SER A 29 -11.50 -8.67 -6.50
CA SER A 29 -12.79 -8.46 -5.82
C SER A 29 -12.90 -7.11 -5.09
N LEU A 30 -11.84 -6.31 -5.17
CA LEU A 30 -11.88 -4.93 -4.71
C LEU A 30 -12.54 -4.04 -5.77
N THR A 31 -13.37 -3.12 -5.30
CA THR A 31 -13.95 -2.10 -6.18
C THR A 31 -12.89 -1.08 -6.59
N ALA A 32 -13.08 -0.42 -7.74
CA ALA A 32 -12.19 0.65 -8.20
C ALA A 32 -11.98 1.76 -7.14
N LYS A 33 -13.00 1.99 -6.30
CA LYS A 33 -12.95 2.96 -5.19
C LYS A 33 -12.01 2.51 -4.07
N GLU A 34 -12.01 1.22 -3.74
CA GLU A 34 -11.16 0.61 -2.71
C GLU A 34 -9.72 0.47 -3.20
N THR A 35 -9.53 -0.15 -4.37
CA THR A 35 -8.20 -0.33 -4.98
C THR A 35 -7.55 1.03 -5.28
N GLY A 36 -8.34 2.04 -5.69
CA GLY A 36 -7.87 3.40 -5.91
C GLY A 36 -7.41 4.09 -4.61
N ARG A 37 -8.15 3.91 -3.50
CA ARG A 37 -7.71 4.41 -2.17
C ARG A 37 -6.43 3.73 -1.71
N ILE A 38 -6.34 2.40 -1.83
CA ILE A 38 -5.15 1.62 -1.48
C ILE A 38 -3.95 2.08 -2.30
N GLY A 39 -4.08 2.12 -3.63
CA GLY A 39 -3.03 2.55 -4.55
C GLY A 39 -2.57 4.00 -4.31
N GLY A 40 -3.50 4.91 -4.00
CA GLY A 40 -3.20 6.29 -3.64
C GLY A 40 -2.39 6.40 -2.34
N LEU A 41 -2.79 5.64 -1.30
CA LEU A 41 -2.08 5.60 -0.02
C LEU A 41 -0.66 5.04 -0.17
N ILE A 42 -0.50 3.92 -0.88
CA ILE A 42 0.82 3.32 -1.16
C ILE A 42 1.71 4.32 -1.91
N THR A 43 1.17 4.94 -2.96
CA THR A 43 1.91 5.92 -3.78
C THR A 43 2.36 7.11 -2.94
N LYS A 44 1.48 7.64 -2.08
CA LYS A 44 1.80 8.76 -1.18
C LYS A 44 2.90 8.38 -0.18
N ARG A 45 2.80 7.19 0.44
CA ARG A 45 3.77 6.66 1.43
C ARG A 45 5.13 6.37 0.79
N LYS A 46 5.15 5.80 -0.43
CA LYS A 46 6.36 5.56 -1.22
C LYS A 46 7.06 6.85 -1.62
N LYS A 47 6.30 7.88 -2.04
CA LYS A 47 6.84 9.20 -2.38
C LYS A 47 7.46 9.90 -1.16
N LEU A 48 6.80 9.80 0.01
CA LEU A 48 7.34 10.31 1.28
C LEU A 48 8.61 9.58 1.73
N MET A 49 8.64 8.25 1.65
CA MET A 49 9.85 7.47 1.95
C MET A 49 11.01 7.84 1.03
N GLN A 50 10.77 8.01 -0.26
CA GLN A 50 11.82 8.44 -1.20
C GLN A 50 12.31 9.87 -0.91
N ALA A 51 11.39 10.79 -0.58
CA ALA A 51 11.75 12.15 -0.17
C ALA A 51 12.60 12.15 1.11
N GLN A 52 12.21 11.36 2.13
CA GLN A 52 13.00 11.20 3.35
C GLN A 52 14.35 10.54 3.11
N LYS A 53 14.42 9.55 2.21
CA LYS A 53 15.69 8.90 1.84
C LYS A 53 16.66 9.88 1.20
N LYS A 54 16.17 10.80 0.35
CA LYS A 54 17.00 11.87 -0.23
C LYS A 54 17.48 12.87 0.82
N GLN A 55 16.64 13.20 1.80
CA GLN A 55 17.00 14.17 2.85
C GLN A 55 17.99 13.62 3.88
N LYS A 56 17.94 12.31 4.19
CA LYS A 56 18.91 11.67 5.10
C LYS A 56 20.26 11.33 4.46
N ALA A 57 20.37 11.43 3.15
CA ALA A 57 21.62 11.17 2.41
C ALA A 57 22.39 12.47 2.09
N GLN A 58 21.97 13.61 2.64
CA GLN A 58 22.58 14.92 2.45
C GLN A 58 23.18 15.44 3.75
#